data_AF-A0A433JN13-F1
#
_entry.id   AF-A0A433JN13-F1
#
_cell.length_a   1.000
_cell.length_b   1.000
_cell.length_c   1.000
_cell.angle_alpha   90.00
_cell.angle_beta   90.00
_cell.angle_gamma   90.00
#
_symmetry.space_group_name_H-M   'P 1'
#
loop_
_entity.id
_entity.type
_entity.pdbx_description
1 polymer ?
#
loop_
_entity_poly.entity_id
_entity_poly.type
_entity_poly.pdbx_seq_one_letter_code
_entity_poly.pdbx_strand_id
1 'polypeptide(L)'
;GMDTPISVQAIEKMIDSRGMQHIVFNDKGRALGLGSVQRCFTPSQRRVIAARDGGCVIPGCTAPAGWCEVHHVIPWRDGGKTHTDNGVLLCWGHHQSIDRGPWELSMPDGVPYVRGPGHWQWTHTTKSRTRPPAAPTR
;
A
#
# COMPACT_ATOMS: atom_id res chain seq x y z
N GLY A 1 3.24 -1.49 -25.44
CA GLY A 1 1.98 -2.06 -24.93
C GLY A 1 2.24 -3.51 -24.58
N MET A 2 1.41 -4.12 -23.72
CA MET A 2 1.41 -5.57 -23.56
C MET A 2 0.28 -6.13 -24.41
N ASP A 3 0.60 -7.05 -25.33
CA ASP A 3 -0.36 -7.62 -26.28
C ASP A 3 -1.00 -8.91 -25.72
N THR A 4 -0.51 -9.38 -24.57
CA THR A 4 -1.01 -10.55 -23.85
C THR A 4 -2.12 -10.14 -22.87
N PRO A 5 -3.26 -10.86 -22.84
CA PRO A 5 -4.29 -10.65 -21.83
C PRO A 5 -3.72 -10.83 -20.42
N ILE A 6 -3.93 -9.83 -19.55
CA ILE A 6 -3.57 -9.89 -18.13
C ILE A 6 -4.84 -10.06 -17.30
N SER A 7 -4.72 -10.74 -16.16
CA SER A 7 -5.86 -10.91 -15.25
C SER A 7 -6.22 -9.60 -14.56
N VAL A 8 -7.47 -9.45 -14.16
CA VAL A 8 -7.93 -8.30 -13.35
C VAL A 8 -7.10 -8.16 -12.08
N GLN A 9 -6.73 -9.29 -11.45
CA GLN A 9 -5.87 -9.30 -10.27
C GLN A 9 -4.47 -8.75 -10.54
N ALA A 10 -3.90 -9.02 -11.73
CA ALA A 10 -2.62 -8.44 -12.12
C ALA A 10 -2.75 -6.92 -12.32
N ILE A 11 -3.86 -6.47 -12.90
CA ILE A 11 -4.19 -5.04 -13.03
C ILE A 11 -4.31 -4.39 -11.65
N GLU A 12 -5.08 -4.98 -10.73
CA GLU A 12 -5.26 -4.48 -9.36
C GLU A 12 -3.95 -4.29 -8.63
N LYS A 13 -3.06 -5.27 -8.75
CA LYS A 13 -1.72 -5.22 -8.17
C LYS A 13 -0.84 -4.14 -8.78
N MET A 14 -0.87 -3.98 -10.10
CA MET A 14 -0.14 -2.91 -10.78
C MET A 14 -0.63 -1.53 -10.32
N ILE A 15 -1.96 -1.40 -10.16
CA ILE A 15 -2.60 -0.18 -9.67
C ILE A 15 -2.21 0.10 -8.22
N ASP A 16 -2.18 -0.89 -7.34
CA ASP A 16 -1.81 -0.70 -5.93
C ASP A 16 -0.32 -0.32 -5.79
N SER A 17 0.57 -0.99 -6.53
CA SER A 17 2.01 -0.69 -6.48
C SER A 17 2.38 0.66 -7.12
N ARG A 18 1.71 1.08 -8.21
CA ARG A 18 2.18 2.17 -9.09
C ARG A 18 1.12 3.17 -9.56
N GLY A 19 -0.12 3.01 -9.12
CA GLY A 19 -1.25 3.84 -9.52
C GLY A 19 -1.65 3.67 -10.97
N MET A 20 -2.65 4.45 -11.39
CA MET A 20 -3.12 4.49 -12.76
C MET A 20 -3.20 5.94 -13.24
N GLN A 21 -2.80 6.18 -14.48
CA GLN A 21 -2.95 7.46 -15.13
C GLN A 21 -3.71 7.29 -16.44
N HIS A 22 -4.81 8.02 -16.58
CA HIS A 22 -5.61 8.00 -17.81
C HIS A 22 -5.01 8.96 -18.83
N ILE A 23 -4.90 8.50 -20.08
CA ILE A 23 -4.55 9.33 -21.23
C ILE A 23 -5.76 9.35 -22.16
N VAL A 24 -6.24 10.53 -22.50
CA VAL A 24 -7.37 10.71 -23.43
C VAL A 24 -6.80 11.01 -24.81
N PHE A 25 -7.27 10.30 -25.84
CA PHE A 25 -6.91 10.55 -27.24
C PHE A 25 -8.13 11.02 -28.03
N ASN A 26 -7.93 11.76 -29.12
CA ASN A 26 -8.97 12.00 -30.11
C ASN A 26 -9.03 10.86 -31.15
N ASP A 27 -10.03 10.94 -32.01
CA ASP A 27 -10.27 10.09 -33.19
C ASP A 27 -9.09 9.99 -34.18
N LYS A 28 -8.16 10.96 -34.15
CA LYS A 28 -6.93 10.99 -34.97
C LYS A 28 -5.68 10.57 -34.20
N GLY A 29 -5.81 10.05 -32.98
CA GLY A 29 -4.70 9.57 -32.16
C GLY A 29 -3.89 10.67 -31.45
N ARG A 30 -4.33 11.93 -31.46
CA ARG A 30 -3.70 13.03 -30.69
C ARG A 30 -4.07 12.91 -29.22
N ALA A 31 -3.08 12.91 -28.33
CA ALA A 31 -3.30 13.00 -26.89
C ALA A 31 -3.94 14.36 -26.52
N LEU A 32 -5.12 14.31 -25.91
CA LEU A 32 -5.91 15.47 -25.49
C LEU A 32 -5.71 15.83 -24.03
N GLY A 33 -5.26 14.89 -23.20
CA GLY A 33 -5.06 15.14 -21.78
C GLY A 33 -4.44 13.97 -21.04
N LEU A 34 -3.72 14.31 -19.98
CA LEU A 34 -3.15 13.39 -19.02
C LEU A 34 -3.85 13.61 -17.68
N GLY A 35 -4.58 12.61 -17.19
CA GLY A 35 -5.22 12.68 -15.88
C GLY A 35 -4.20 12.73 -14.74
N SER A 36 -4.60 13.18 -13.55
CA SER A 36 -3.78 13.02 -12.35
C SER A 36 -3.55 11.52 -12.08
N VAL A 37 -2.37 11.14 -11.56
CA VAL A 37 -2.13 9.76 -11.11
C VAL A 37 -3.13 9.45 -10.00
N GLN A 38 -4.17 8.69 -10.33
CA GLN A 38 -5.16 8.29 -9.34
C GLN A 38 -4.55 7.15 -8.52
N ARG A 39 -4.82 7.19 -7.22
CA ARG A 39 -4.47 6.14 -6.23
C ARG A 39 -3.00 6.04 -5.80
N CYS A 40 -2.09 6.89 -6.29
CA CYS A 40 -0.72 6.93 -5.75
C CYS A 40 -0.64 7.79 -4.50
N PHE A 41 -0.09 7.24 -3.42
CA PHE A 41 0.34 8.04 -2.28
C PHE A 41 1.34 9.10 -2.76
N THR A 42 1.10 10.35 -2.37
CA THR A 42 2.02 11.44 -2.71
C THR A 42 3.39 11.21 -2.04
N PRO A 43 4.46 11.84 -2.54
CA PRO A 43 5.78 11.76 -1.89
C PRO A 43 5.77 12.21 -0.42
N SER A 44 4.90 13.15 -0.02
CA SER A 44 4.74 13.55 1.39
C SER A 44 4.04 12.46 2.19
N GLN A 45 2.94 11.89 1.69
CA GLN A 45 2.25 10.77 2.36
C GLN A 45 3.17 9.57 2.53
N ARG A 46 3.93 9.21 1.49
CA ARG A 46 4.92 8.12 1.55
C ARG A 46 6.00 8.37 2.59
N ARG A 47 6.48 9.62 2.75
CA ARG A 47 7.45 9.98 3.79
C ARG A 47 6.88 9.78 5.19
N VAL A 48 5.62 10.19 5.43
CA VAL A 48 4.94 9.98 6.73
C VAL A 48 4.79 8.49 7.02
N ILE A 49 4.31 7.72 6.05
CA ILE A 49 4.15 6.26 6.17
C ILE A 49 5.50 5.58 6.42
N ALA A 50 6.55 5.97 5.70
CA ALA A 50 7.89 5.42 5.91
C ALA A 50 8.47 5.76 7.29
N ALA A 51 8.23 6.99 7.77
CA ALA A 51 8.62 7.40 9.12
C ALA A 51 7.83 6.64 10.20
N ARG A 52 6.55 6.30 9.96
CA ARG A 52 5.72 5.53 10.89
C ARG A 52 6.07 4.05 10.89
N ASP A 53 6.26 3.43 9.73
CA ASP A 53 6.37 1.97 9.62
C ASP A 53 7.83 1.49 9.76
N GLY A 54 8.81 2.32 9.35
CA GLY A 54 10.24 2.02 9.41
C GLY A 54 10.74 0.95 8.43
N GLY A 55 9.84 0.22 7.78
CA GLY A 55 10.14 -0.84 6.82
C GLY A 55 8.92 -1.73 6.61
N CYS A 56 9.12 -2.91 6.01
CA CYS A 56 8.02 -3.86 5.80
C CYS A 56 7.37 -4.24 7.12
N VAL A 57 6.05 -4.08 7.28
CA VAL A 57 5.38 -4.30 8.58
C VAL A 57 5.21 -5.77 8.97
N ILE A 58 5.42 -6.70 8.05
CA ILE A 58 5.34 -8.14 8.35
C ILE A 58 6.39 -8.55 9.39
N PRO A 59 6.00 -9.19 10.51
CA PRO A 59 6.91 -9.63 11.57
C PRO A 59 8.03 -10.52 11.03
N GLY A 60 9.24 -10.35 11.56
CA GLY A 60 10.43 -11.10 11.13
C GLY A 60 11.05 -10.65 9.80
N CYS A 61 10.35 -9.89 8.96
CA CYS A 61 10.97 -9.29 7.78
C CYS A 61 11.96 -8.20 8.22
N THR A 62 13.06 -7.98 7.51
CA THR A 62 14.06 -6.92 7.82
C THR A 62 14.18 -5.88 6.70
N ALA A 63 13.36 -5.98 5.65
CA ALA A 63 13.41 -5.06 4.52
C ALA A 63 13.22 -3.60 4.96
N PRO A 64 14.14 -2.69 4.57
CA PRO A 64 14.05 -1.28 4.95
C PRO A 64 12.97 -0.57 4.14
N ALA A 65 12.55 0.62 4.61
CA ALA A 65 11.51 1.41 3.95
C ALA A 65 11.80 1.73 2.47
N GLY A 66 13.07 1.92 2.10
CA GLY A 66 13.50 2.16 0.72
C GLY A 66 13.20 1.00 -0.24
N TRP A 67 13.01 -0.22 0.28
CA TRP A 67 12.70 -1.42 -0.51
C TRP A 67 11.21 -1.79 -0.45
N CYS A 68 10.39 -0.92 0.13
CA CYS A 68 8.98 -1.16 0.34
C CYS A 68 8.10 -0.35 -0.62
N GLU A 69 6.99 -0.94 -1.02
CA GLU A 69 5.88 -0.27 -1.69
C GLU A 69 4.83 0.08 -0.62
N VAL A 70 4.03 1.13 -0.86
CA VAL A 70 2.91 1.46 0.03
C VAL A 70 1.69 0.70 -0.47
N HIS A 71 1.13 -0.14 0.38
CA HIS A 71 -0.05 -0.93 0.12
C HIS A 71 -1.27 -0.28 0.79
N HIS A 72 -2.42 -0.26 0.10
CA HIS A 72 -3.67 0.13 0.74
C HIS A 72 -4.23 -1.00 1.60
N VAL A 73 -4.46 -0.76 2.89
CA VAL A 73 -5.04 -1.78 3.79
C VAL A 73 -6.52 -2.04 3.47
N ILE A 74 -7.29 -0.97 3.27
CA ILE A 74 -8.58 -1.06 2.58
C ILE A 74 -8.30 -0.74 1.12
N PRO A 75 -8.51 -1.69 0.18
CA PRO A 75 -8.26 -1.46 -1.23
C PRO A 75 -9.02 -0.22 -1.72
N TRP A 76 -8.38 0.60 -2.56
CA TRP A 76 -9.04 1.79 -3.12
C TRP A 76 -10.34 1.44 -3.84
N ARG A 77 -10.39 0.29 -4.54
CA ARG A 77 -11.60 -0.15 -5.27
C ARG A 77 -12.79 -0.40 -4.36
N ASP A 78 -12.54 -0.66 -3.08
CA ASP A 78 -13.55 -0.88 -2.06
C ASP A 78 -13.82 0.42 -1.27
N GLY A 79 -13.38 1.57 -1.79
CA GLY A 79 -13.55 2.89 -1.17
C GLY A 79 -12.42 3.32 -0.24
N GLY A 80 -11.31 2.57 -0.20
CA GLY A 80 -10.13 2.91 0.57
C GLY A 80 -9.52 4.26 0.16
N LYS A 81 -9.36 5.17 1.13
CA LYS A 81 -8.77 6.49 0.87
C LYS A 81 -7.26 6.36 0.64
N THR A 82 -6.73 7.14 -0.30
CA THR A 82 -5.28 7.38 -0.40
C THR A 82 -4.89 8.40 0.67
N HIS A 83 -4.81 7.92 1.91
CA HIS A 83 -4.52 8.69 3.12
C HIS A 83 -3.48 7.93 3.96
N THR A 84 -2.66 8.63 4.74
CA THR A 84 -1.60 8.01 5.55
C THR A 84 -2.13 6.90 6.47
N ASP A 85 -3.37 7.05 6.93
CA ASP A 85 -4.04 6.12 7.85
C ASP A 85 -4.55 4.85 7.16
N ASN A 86 -4.44 4.73 5.84
CA ASN A 86 -4.84 3.55 5.08
C ASN A 86 -3.69 2.96 4.25
N GLY A 87 -2.49 3.52 4.32
CA GLY A 87 -1.32 3.02 3.61
C GLY A 87 -0.33 2.36 4.56
N VAL A 88 0.29 1.26 4.16
CA VAL A 88 1.31 0.55 4.94
C VAL A 88 2.48 0.07 4.09
N LEU A 89 3.70 0.03 4.64
CA LEU A 89 4.87 -0.46 3.94
C LEU A 89 4.95 -1.99 3.90
N LEU A 90 5.10 -2.53 2.69
CA LEU A 90 5.42 -3.93 2.45
C LEU A 90 6.61 -4.04 1.48
N CYS A 91 7.54 -4.94 1.75
CA CYS A 91 8.58 -5.26 0.75
C CYS A 91 7.94 -5.90 -0.47
N TRP A 92 8.62 -5.90 -1.62
CA TRP A 92 8.08 -6.48 -2.85
C TRP A 92 7.48 -7.88 -2.63
N GLY A 93 8.20 -8.80 -1.98
CA GLY A 93 7.70 -10.17 -1.76
C GLY A 93 6.39 -10.23 -0.96
N HIS A 94 6.29 -9.48 0.15
CA HIS A 94 5.06 -9.44 0.94
C HIS A 94 3.96 -8.65 0.25
N HIS A 95 4.27 -7.56 -0.44
CA HIS A 95 3.31 -6.82 -1.25
C HIS A 95 2.72 -7.72 -2.34
N GLN A 96 3.52 -8.64 -2.88
CA GLN A 96 3.04 -9.56 -3.89
C GLN A 96 2.14 -10.67 -3.32
N SER A 97 2.32 -11.07 -2.07
CA SER A 97 1.57 -12.17 -1.47
C SER A 97 0.43 -11.71 -0.57
N ILE A 98 0.37 -10.44 -0.16
CA ILE A 98 -0.52 -9.99 0.92
C ILE A 98 -1.99 -10.37 0.72
N ASP A 99 -2.52 -10.16 -0.49
CA ASP A 99 -3.94 -10.42 -0.80
C ASP A 99 -4.31 -11.92 -0.84
N ARG A 100 -3.32 -12.82 -0.87
CA ARG A 100 -3.52 -14.28 -1.00
C ARG A 100 -2.82 -15.08 0.09
N GLY A 101 -1.99 -14.41 0.85
CA GLY A 101 -1.12 -14.98 1.86
C GLY A 101 -1.87 -15.12 3.18
N PRO A 102 -1.19 -15.67 4.19
CA PRO A 102 -1.78 -15.89 5.50
C PRO A 102 -1.76 -14.62 6.37
N TRP A 103 -1.33 -13.48 5.82
CA TRP A 103 -1.17 -12.23 6.54
C TRP A 103 -2.36 -11.31 6.26
N GLU A 104 -2.90 -10.75 7.33
CA GLU A 104 -3.97 -9.76 7.27
C GLU A 104 -3.51 -8.45 7.90
N LEU A 105 -4.05 -7.35 7.40
CA LEU A 105 -3.69 -5.99 7.77
C LEU A 105 -4.89 -5.24 8.35
N SER A 106 -4.62 -4.37 9.31
CA SER A 106 -5.60 -3.43 9.85
C SER A 106 -4.92 -2.12 10.22
N MET A 107 -5.69 -1.03 10.17
CA MET A 107 -5.22 0.34 10.45
C MET A 107 -6.13 1.10 11.43
N PRO A 108 -6.45 0.56 12.62
CA PRO A 108 -7.20 1.31 13.62
C PRO A 108 -6.45 2.62 13.95
N ASP A 109 -7.15 3.74 13.84
CA ASP A 109 -6.62 5.07 14.15
C ASP A 109 -5.30 5.41 13.41
N GLY A 110 -5.12 4.86 12.20
CA GLY A 110 -3.94 5.09 11.37
C GLY A 110 -2.67 4.36 11.82
N VAL A 111 -2.83 3.37 12.71
CA VAL A 111 -1.75 2.55 13.28
C VAL A 111 -1.76 1.15 12.66
N PRO A 112 -0.63 0.66 12.11
CA PRO A 112 -0.58 -0.65 11.47
C PRO A 112 -0.62 -1.82 12.46
N TYR A 113 -1.56 -2.73 12.22
CA TYR A 113 -1.66 -4.03 12.88
C TYR A 113 -1.61 -5.14 11.86
N VAL A 114 -0.98 -6.24 12.25
CA VAL A 114 -0.86 -7.47 11.45
C VAL A 114 -1.39 -8.66 12.25
N ARG A 115 -1.93 -9.65 11.54
CA ARG A 115 -2.08 -11.01 12.07
C ARG A 115 -1.73 -12.04 11.01
N GLY A 116 -1.27 -13.21 11.42
CA GLY A 116 -0.85 -14.29 10.52
C GLY A 116 0.00 -15.34 11.23
N PRO A 117 0.80 -16.14 10.49
CA PRO A 117 1.59 -17.23 11.06
C PRO A 117 2.49 -16.78 12.21
N GLY A 118 2.31 -17.41 13.38
CA GLY A 118 3.04 -17.05 14.61
C GLY A 118 2.55 -15.77 15.30
N HIS A 119 1.61 -15.04 14.71
CA HIS A 119 1.03 -13.79 15.20
C HIS A 119 -0.49 -13.80 15.01
N TRP A 120 -1.19 -14.77 15.61
CA TRP A 120 -2.64 -14.95 15.38
C TRP A 120 -3.53 -13.87 16.02
N GLN A 121 -2.98 -13.14 16.99
CA GLN A 121 -3.62 -11.95 17.54
C GLN A 121 -3.16 -10.71 16.78
N TRP A 122 -4.06 -9.74 16.62
CA TRP A 122 -3.72 -8.44 16.05
C TRP A 122 -2.58 -7.81 16.83
N THR A 123 -1.43 -7.68 16.17
CA THR A 123 -0.20 -7.19 16.78
C THR A 123 0.17 -5.87 16.13
N HIS A 124 0.34 -4.83 16.93
CA HIS A 124 0.87 -3.56 16.46
C HIS A 124 2.29 -3.77 15.93
N THR A 125 2.59 -3.22 14.76
CA THR A 125 3.88 -3.41 14.10
C THR A 125 4.45 -2.10 13.58
N THR A 126 5.59 -1.71 14.14
CA THR A 126 6.41 -0.64 13.60
C THR A 126 7.88 -0.97 13.82
N LYS A 127 8.70 -0.63 12.85
CA LYS A 127 10.16 -0.64 12.96
C LYS A 127 10.72 0.77 13.12
N SER A 128 9.85 1.77 13.18
CA SER A 128 10.27 3.13 13.37
C SER A 128 10.92 3.29 14.73
N ARG A 129 12.06 3.98 14.74
CA ARG A 129 12.75 4.41 15.95
C ARG A 129 12.04 5.58 16.63
N THR A 130 11.22 6.32 15.88
CA THR A 130 10.37 7.37 16.44
C THR A 130 9.08 6.74 16.95
N ARG A 131 8.98 6.63 18.28
CA ARG A 131 7.83 6.12 19.04
C ARG A 131 6.47 6.58 18.44
N PRO A 132 5.49 5.68 18.23
CA PRO A 132 4.15 6.11 17.82
C PRO A 132 3.48 6.88 18.98
N PRO A 133 2.62 7.88 18.69
CA PRO A 133 1.72 8.41 19.71
C PRO A 133 0.93 7.25 20.31
N ALA A 134 0.74 7.28 21.64
CA ALA A 134 0.06 6.20 22.36
C ALA A 134 -1.29 5.90 21.70
N ALA A 135 -1.64 4.61 21.60
CA ALA A 135 -2.97 4.20 21.17
C ALA A 135 -4.03 4.94 22.02
N PRO A 136 -5.12 5.44 21.43
CA PRO A 136 -6.18 6.05 22.21
C PRO A 136 -6.72 5.03 23.20
N THR A 137 -6.69 5.38 24.48
CA THR A 137 -7.45 4.66 25.50
C THR A 137 -8.92 4.81 25.17
N ARG A 138 -9.64 3.69 25.07
CA ARG A 138 -11.10 3.67 25.03
C ARG A 138 -11.70 4.38 26.24
#